data_AF-A0A2T0M4H3-F1
#
_entry.id   AF-A0A2T0M4H3-F1
#
_cell.length_a   1.000
_cell.length_b   1.000
_cell.length_c   1.000
_cell.angle_alpha   90.00
_cell.angle_beta   90.00
_cell.angle_gamma   90.00
#
_symmetry.space_group_name_H-M   'P 1'
#
loop_
_entity.id
_entity.type
_entity.pdbx_description
1 polymer ?
#
loop_
_entity_poly.entity_id
_entity_poly.type
_entity_poly.pdbx_seq_one_letter_code
_entity_poly.pdbx_strand_id
1 'polypeptide(L)'
;MRIDETLLNEAKAYAAKNGRSLTSVMEDALRQLLNRSTEVAQRPRVELITSPCEPGYHAWVQQRLDAGDTLEHIAYDLGDAERLPEAFDAPR
;
A
#
# COMPACT_ATOMS: atom_id res chain seq x y z
N MET A 1 -28.49 20.38 -13.52
CA MET A 1 -27.21 20.03 -12.86
C MET A 1 -26.86 21.19 -11.93
N ARG A 2 -26.66 20.94 -10.63
CA ARG A 2 -26.23 21.94 -9.66
C ARG A 2 -24.80 21.63 -9.28
N ILE A 3 -23.92 22.61 -9.42
CA ILE A 3 -22.50 22.52 -9.05
C ILE A 3 -22.30 23.48 -7.89
N ASP A 4 -21.50 23.05 -6.91
CA ASP A 4 -21.10 23.88 -5.78
C ASP A 4 -20.35 25.13 -6.28
N GLU A 5 -20.62 26.29 -5.69
CA GLU A 5 -19.97 27.56 -6.04
C GLU A 5 -18.45 27.52 -5.81
N THR A 6 -18.01 26.80 -4.78
CA THR A 6 -16.58 26.62 -4.48
C THR A 6 -15.88 25.87 -5.61
N LEU A 7 -16.46 24.75 -6.05
CA LEU A 7 -15.96 23.93 -7.15
C LEU A 7 -15.99 24.68 -8.48
N LEU A 8 -17.00 25.52 -8.71
CA LEU A 8 -17.09 26.34 -9.90
C LEU A 8 -15.96 27.38 -9.96
N ASN A 9 -15.61 27.99 -8.83
CA ASN A 9 -14.52 28.96 -8.77
C ASN A 9 -13.15 28.30 -9.01
N GLU A 10 -12.92 27.11 -8.46
CA GLU A 10 -11.70 26.33 -8.72
C GLU A 10 -11.60 25.93 -10.20
N ALA A 11 -12.69 25.45 -10.79
CA ALA A 11 -12.71 25.09 -12.21
C ALA A 11 -12.45 26.30 -13.12
N LYS A 12 -12.98 27.48 -12.78
CA LYS A 12 -12.69 28.74 -13.49
C LYS A 12 -11.22 29.14 -13.36
N ALA A 13 -10.65 29.07 -12.16
CA ALA A 13 -9.24 29.38 -11.94
C ALA A 13 -8.33 28.43 -12.73
N TYR A 14 -8.66 27.13 -12.75
CA TYR A 14 -7.95 26.13 -13.52
C TYR A 14 -8.06 26.36 -15.04
N ALA A 15 -9.26 26.70 -15.53
CA ALA A 15 -9.50 27.01 -16.93
C ALA A 15 -8.69 28.25 -17.37
N ALA A 16 -8.73 29.33 -16.58
CA ALA A 16 -7.97 30.55 -16.85
C ALA A 16 -6.45 30.31 -16.84
N LYS A 17 -5.94 29.52 -15.88
CA LYS A 17 -4.51 29.16 -15.80
C LYS A 17 -4.01 28.39 -17.02
N ASN A 18 -4.84 27.54 -17.60
CA ASN A 18 -4.49 26.71 -18.75
C ASN A 18 -4.93 27.33 -20.09
N GLY A 19 -5.47 28.55 -20.10
CA GLY A 19 -5.96 29.22 -21.31
C GLY A 19 -7.10 28.48 -22.02
N ARG A 20 -7.87 27.68 -21.28
CA ARG A 20 -8.95 26.83 -21.80
C ARG A 20 -10.32 27.33 -21.35
N SER A 21 -11.37 26.94 -22.07
CA SER A 21 -12.74 27.22 -21.65
C SER A 21 -13.16 26.29 -20.51
N LEU A 22 -14.03 26.78 -19.62
CA LEU A 22 -14.61 25.98 -18.54
C LEU A 22 -15.30 24.72 -19.10
N THR A 23 -16.00 24.84 -20.23
CA THR A 23 -16.65 23.71 -20.90
C THR A 23 -15.65 22.63 -21.31
N SER A 24 -14.48 23.01 -21.82
CA SER A 24 -13.44 22.05 -22.21
C SER A 24 -12.86 21.33 -20.98
N VAL A 25 -12.67 22.01 -19.85
CA VAL A 25 -12.24 21.39 -18.59
C VAL A 25 -13.29 20.42 -18.07
N MET A 26 -14.57 20.80 -18.13
CA MET A 26 -15.69 19.95 -17.71
C MET A 26 -15.82 18.70 -18.60
N GLU A 27 -15.65 18.84 -19.92
CA GLU A 27 -15.67 17.72 -20.85
C GLU A 27 -14.50 16.76 -20.58
N ASP A 28 -13.30 17.28 -20.34
CA ASP A 28 -12.12 16.47 -20.07
C ASP A 28 -12.24 15.72 -18.74
N ALA A 29 -12.78 16.37 -17.71
CA ALA A 29 -13.10 15.73 -16.44
C ALA A 29 -14.15 14.61 -16.61
N LEU A 30 -15.18 14.82 -17.42
CA LEU A 30 -16.18 13.80 -17.72
C LEU A 30 -15.55 12.62 -18.48
N ARG A 31 -14.69 12.91 -19.47
CA ARG A 31 -13.97 11.89 -20.24
C ARG A 31 -13.06 11.05 -19.34
N GLN A 32 -12.32 11.69 -18.44
CA GLN A 32 -11.50 11.00 -17.44
C GLN A 32 -12.34 10.15 -16.49
N LEU A 33 -13.48 10.65 -16.03
CA LEU A 33 -14.38 9.90 -15.16
C LEU A 33 -14.90 8.65 -15.84
N LEU A 34 -15.40 8.78 -17.08
CA LEU A 34 -15.93 7.68 -17.87
C LEU A 34 -14.85 6.66 -18.24
N ASN A 35 -13.66 7.13 -18.61
CA ASN A 35 -12.53 6.23 -18.87
C ASN A 35 -12.14 5.47 -17.60
N ARG A 36 -12.03 6.15 -16.45
CA ARG A 36 -11.72 5.50 -15.17
C ARG A 36 -12.79 4.48 -14.75
N SER A 37 -14.08 4.77 -14.96
CA SER A 37 -15.15 3.84 -14.63
C SER A 37 -15.19 2.65 -15.59
N THR A 38 -14.80 2.85 -16.84
CA THR A 38 -14.73 1.77 -17.86
C THR A 38 -13.45 0.94 -17.67
N GLU A 39 -12.37 1.56 -17.21
CA GLU A 39 -11.10 0.94 -16.78
C GLU A 39 -11.17 0.36 -15.36
N VAL A 40 -12.36 -0.06 -14.89
CA VAL A 40 -12.41 -1.25 -14.03
C VAL A 40 -12.05 -2.44 -14.92
N ALA A 41 -10.81 -2.43 -15.41
CA ALA A 41 -10.18 -3.57 -16.02
C ALA A 41 -10.40 -4.72 -15.05
N GLN A 42 -11.02 -5.81 -15.53
CA GLN A 42 -11.10 -7.04 -14.77
C GLN A 42 -9.68 -7.41 -14.37
N ARG A 43 -9.29 -7.04 -13.15
CA ARG A 43 -7.96 -7.35 -12.65
C ARG A 43 -7.95 -8.87 -12.54
N PRO A 44 -7.09 -9.57 -13.29
CA PRO A 44 -7.02 -11.01 -13.18
C PRO A 44 -6.75 -11.34 -11.70
N ARG A 45 -7.55 -12.27 -11.17
CA ARG A 45 -7.39 -12.70 -9.79
C ARG A 45 -6.00 -13.32 -9.65
N VAL A 46 -5.14 -12.71 -8.85
CA VAL A 46 -3.82 -13.23 -8.54
C VAL A 46 -3.94 -14.14 -7.33
N GLU A 47 -3.64 -15.43 -7.50
CA GLU A 47 -3.48 -16.35 -6.37
C GLU A 47 -2.07 -16.18 -5.81
N LEU A 48 -1.99 -15.56 -4.62
CA LEU A 48 -0.72 -15.44 -3.90
C LEU A 48 -0.46 -16.75 -3.15
N ILE A 49 0.74 -17.29 -3.30
CA ILE A 49 1.21 -18.39 -2.47
C ILE A 49 1.31 -17.86 -1.04
N THR A 50 0.43 -18.32 -0.17
CA THR A 50 0.45 -17.98 1.25
C THR A 50 1.20 -19.07 2.01
N SER A 51 2.05 -18.65 2.95
CA SER A 51 2.67 -19.59 3.88
C SER A 51 1.64 -20.00 4.93
N PRO A 52 1.58 -21.28 5.35
CA PRO A 52 0.74 -21.71 6.47
C PRO A 52 1.28 -21.24 7.84
N CYS A 53 2.39 -20.50 7.87
CA CYS A 53 2.90 -19.93 9.11
C CYS A 53 1.91 -18.91 9.69
N GLU A 54 1.71 -18.98 11.00
CA GLU A 54 1.01 -17.93 11.72
C GLU A 54 1.74 -16.59 11.50
N PRO A 55 1.00 -15.49 11.29
CA PRO A 55 1.60 -14.17 11.18
C PRO A 55 2.27 -13.81 12.50
N GLY A 56 3.52 -13.39 12.42
CA GLY A 56 4.32 -13.02 13.58
C GLY A 56 5.75 -13.49 13.45
N TYR A 57 6.52 -13.28 14.51
CA TYR A 57 7.88 -13.78 14.61
C TYR A 57 7.91 -15.11 15.37
N HIS A 58 8.95 -15.90 15.15
CA HIS A 58 9.19 -17.10 15.96
C HIS A 58 9.27 -16.73 17.45
N ALA A 59 8.84 -17.62 18.36
CA ALA A 59 8.71 -17.32 19.78
C ALA A 59 9.97 -16.66 20.41
N TRP A 60 11.16 -17.15 20.06
CA TRP A 60 12.43 -16.60 20.55
C TRP A 60 12.73 -15.18 20.03
N VAL A 61 12.30 -14.84 18.80
CA VAL A 61 12.42 -13.49 18.25
C VAL A 61 11.42 -12.58 18.94
N GLN A 62 10.16 -13.01 19.07
CA GLN A 62 9.11 -12.23 19.73
C GLN A 62 9.49 -11.89 21.16
N GLN A 63 10.02 -12.85 21.93
CA GLN A 63 10.50 -12.62 23.30
C GLN A 63 11.57 -11.52 23.37
N ARG A 64 12.50 -11.47 22.40
CA ARG A 64 13.55 -10.44 22.37
C ARG A 64 13.00 -9.08 21.98
N LEU A 65 12.07 -9.03 21.04
CA LEU A 65 11.36 -7.80 20.69
C LEU A 65 10.57 -7.26 21.90
N ASP A 66 9.90 -8.13 22.65
CA ASP A 66 9.18 -7.76 23.87
C ASP A 66 10.12 -7.28 24.97
N ALA A 67 11.37 -7.75 24.99
CA ALA A 67 12.43 -7.28 25.87
C ALA A 67 13.05 -5.93 25.44
N GLY A 68 12.59 -5.35 24.32
CA GLY A 68 13.05 -4.06 23.80
C GLY A 68 14.25 -4.15 22.86
N ASP A 69 14.59 -5.35 22.40
CA ASP A 69 15.63 -5.55 21.39
C ASP A 69 15.14 -5.19 19.98
N THR A 70 16.06 -4.87 19.07
CA THR A 70 15.71 -4.54 17.69
C THR A 70 15.97 -5.70 16.74
N LEU A 71 15.25 -5.72 15.60
CA LEU A 71 15.40 -6.79 14.61
C LEU A 71 16.83 -6.87 14.05
N GLU A 72 17.52 -5.75 13.96
CA GLU A 72 18.90 -5.66 13.45
C GLU A 72 19.89 -6.36 14.40
N HIS A 73 19.73 -6.20 15.71
CA HIS A 73 20.54 -6.89 16.71
C HIS A 73 20.26 -8.39 16.72
N ILE A 74 18.97 -8.75 16.70
CA ILE A 74 18.54 -10.16 16.62
C ILE A 74 19.11 -10.84 15.37
N ALA A 75 19.12 -10.14 14.23
CA ALA A 75 19.66 -10.65 12.98
C ALA A 75 21.20 -10.74 12.98
N TYR A 76 21.89 -9.79 13.63
CA TYR A 76 23.34 -9.82 13.79
C TYR A 76 23.79 -11.03 14.62
N ASP A 77 23.11 -11.28 15.74
CA ASP A 77 23.37 -12.45 16.59
C ASP A 77 23.07 -13.79 15.88
N LEU A 78 22.14 -13.79 14.92
CA LEU A 78 21.83 -14.97 14.11
C LEU A 78 22.90 -15.25 13.04
N GLY A 79 23.58 -14.20 12.56
CA GLY A 79 24.67 -14.30 11.59
C GLY A 79 25.98 -14.83 12.18
N ASP A 80 26.14 -14.75 13.51
CA ASP A 80 27.28 -15.31 14.24
C ASP A 80 26.98 -16.78 14.58
N ALA A 81 27.29 -17.67 13.63
CA ALA A 81 26.82 -19.05 13.52
C ALA A 81 27.18 -20.02 14.68
N GLU A 82 27.65 -19.54 15.84
CA GLU A 82 28.09 -20.40 16.95
C GLU A 82 27.04 -20.60 18.06
N ARG A 83 25.84 -20.00 18.00
CA ARG A 83 24.95 -19.99 19.19
C ARG A 83 23.73 -20.92 19.20
N LEU A 84 23.32 -21.58 18.11
CA LEU A 84 22.06 -22.34 18.14
C LEU A 84 22.11 -23.70 17.40
N PRO A 85 22.60 -24.77 18.05
CA PRO A 85 22.35 -26.13 17.59
C PRO A 85 20.97 -26.69 18.00
N GLU A 86 20.20 -26.03 18.87
CA GLU A 86 19.02 -26.68 19.50
C GLU A 86 17.65 -26.02 19.26
N ALA A 87 17.57 -24.82 18.66
CA ALA A 87 16.28 -24.14 18.47
C ALA A 87 15.53 -24.53 17.18
N PHE A 88 16.19 -25.27 16.27
CA PHE A 88 15.60 -25.68 14.99
C PHE A 88 14.92 -27.05 15.04
N ASP A 89 14.98 -27.77 16.17
CA ASP A 89 14.51 -29.15 16.31
C ASP A 89 13.46 -29.33 17.43
N ALA A 90 12.50 -28.40 17.51
CA ALA A 90 11.29 -28.62 18.29
C ALA A 90 10.16 -29.11 17.35
N PRO A 91 9.56 -30.29 17.57
CA PRO A 91 8.40 -30.71 16.81
C PRO A 91 7.23 -29.75 17.08
N ARG A 92 6.57 -29.36 15.99
CA ARG A 92 5.35 -28.53 15.94
C ARG A 92 4.19 -29.14 16.73
#